data_AF-A0AAQ4DSE0-F1
#
_entry.id   AF-A0AAQ4DSE0-F1
#
_cell.length_a   1.000
_cell.length_b   1.000
_cell.length_c   1.000
_cell.angle_alpha   90.00
_cell.angle_beta   90.00
_cell.angle_gamma   90.00
#
_symmetry.space_group_name_H-M   'P 1'
#
loop_
_entity.id
_entity.type
_entity.pdbx_description
1 polymer ?
#
loop_
_entity_poly.entity_id
_entity_poly.type
_entity_poly.pdbx_seq_one_letter_code
_entity_poly.pdbx_strand_id
1 'polypeptide(L)'
;MNCSEPIEKAHSKVEVELGNFQERIRMCVVQCENDVRDQFNPQTTEAEAMKFRGQYDACVMKCADKHIGLLPQLLQRLKDSLKHC
;
A
#
# COMPACT_ATOMS: atom_id res chain seq x y z
N MET A 1 -7.83 -27.33 27.39
CA MET A 1 -8.02 -26.14 26.54
C MET A 1 -6.77 -25.96 25.72
N ASN A 2 -6.89 -25.86 24.38
CA ASN A 2 -5.76 -25.74 23.48
C ASN A 2 -5.49 -24.25 23.22
N CYS A 3 -4.63 -23.62 24.02
CA CYS A 3 -4.30 -22.19 23.91
C CYS A 3 -3.60 -21.83 22.59
N SER A 4 -3.17 -22.84 21.83
CA SER A 4 -2.50 -22.72 20.53
C SER A 4 -3.45 -22.29 19.42
N GLU A 5 -4.71 -22.70 19.48
CA GLU A 5 -5.65 -22.48 18.37
C GLU A 5 -6.05 -20.98 18.23
N PRO A 6 -6.38 -20.24 19.30
CA PRO A 6 -6.67 -18.80 19.19
C PRO A 6 -5.44 -17.99 18.75
N ILE A 7 -4.24 -18.35 19.21
CA ILE A 7 -3.02 -17.61 18.87
C ILE A 7 -2.59 -17.85 17.41
N GLU A 8 -2.76 -19.07 16.88
CA GLU A 8 -2.52 -19.37 15.47
C GLU A 8 -3.48 -18.60 14.55
N LYS A 9 -4.77 -18.53 14.91
CA LYS A 9 -5.77 -17.74 14.18
C LYS A 9 -5.44 -16.25 14.19
N ALA A 10 -5.06 -15.72 15.35
CA ALA A 10 -4.59 -14.36 15.52
C ALA A 10 -3.37 -14.05 14.62
N HIS A 11 -2.37 -14.93 14.64
CA HIS A 11 -1.17 -14.80 13.82
C HIS A 11 -1.49 -14.76 12.33
N SER A 12 -2.23 -15.75 11.83
CA SER A 12 -2.64 -15.83 10.42
C SER A 12 -3.42 -14.59 9.98
N LYS A 13 -4.28 -14.05 10.85
CA LYS A 13 -5.05 -12.83 10.55
C LYS A 13 -4.15 -11.60 10.43
N VAL A 14 -3.15 -11.46 11.31
CA VAL A 14 -2.16 -10.37 11.23
C VAL A 14 -1.38 -10.44 9.92
N GLU A 15 -0.89 -11.63 9.56
CA GLU A 15 -0.15 -11.84 8.32
C GLU A 15 -0.97 -11.46 7.09
N VAL A 16 -2.24 -11.88 7.03
CA VAL A 16 -3.14 -11.55 5.92
C VAL A 16 -3.41 -10.05 5.83
N GLU A 17 -3.72 -9.39 6.95
CA GLU A 17 -4.02 -7.96 6.95
C GLU A 17 -2.79 -7.11 6.58
N LEU A 18 -1.59 -7.49 7.05
CA LEU A 18 -0.33 -6.84 6.68
C LEU A 18 0.03 -7.10 5.21
N GLY A 19 -0.07 -8.33 4.73
CA GLY A 19 0.18 -8.67 3.33
C GLY A 19 -0.75 -7.91 2.39
N ASN A 20 -2.05 -7.84 2.72
CA ASN A 20 -3.02 -7.04 1.97
C ASN A 20 -2.67 -5.54 2.00
N PHE A 21 -2.16 -5.01 3.12
CA PHE A 21 -1.74 -3.62 3.21
C PHE A 21 -0.52 -3.33 2.33
N GLN A 22 0.48 -4.22 2.35
CA GLN A 22 1.68 -4.13 1.52
C GLN A 22 1.33 -4.20 0.03
N GLU A 23 0.48 -5.14 -0.40
CA GLU A 23 0.13 -5.27 -1.81
C GLU A 23 -0.62 -4.04 -2.31
N ARG A 24 -1.50 -3.43 -1.50
CA ARG A 24 -2.18 -2.19 -1.89
C ARG A 24 -1.20 -1.03 -2.09
N ILE A 25 -0.19 -0.87 -1.22
CA ILE A 25 0.84 0.15 -1.42
C ILE A 25 1.63 -0.13 -2.70
N ARG A 26 2.04 -1.40 -2.91
CA ARG A 26 2.79 -1.80 -4.10
C ARG A 26 2.01 -1.49 -5.38
N MET A 27 0.74 -1.86 -5.43
CA MET A 27 -0.16 -1.55 -6.55
C MET A 27 -0.33 -0.04 -6.76
N CYS A 28 -0.38 0.77 -5.69
CA CYS A 28 -0.46 2.22 -5.81
C CYS A 28 0.77 2.81 -6.51
N VAL A 29 1.97 2.36 -6.14
CA VAL A 29 3.24 2.79 -6.79
C VAL A 29 3.29 2.35 -8.25
N VAL A 30 2.87 1.12 -8.56
CA VAL A 30 2.78 0.62 -9.95
C VAL A 30 1.79 1.46 -10.77
N GLN A 31 0.68 1.88 -10.18
CA GLN A 31 -0.26 2.77 -10.87
C GLN A 31 0.38 4.12 -11.18
N CYS A 32 1.11 4.73 -10.24
CA CYS A 32 1.85 5.97 -10.49
C CYS A 32 2.85 5.83 -11.66
N GLU A 33 3.54 4.69 -11.74
CA GLU A 33 4.45 4.40 -12.85
C GLU A 33 3.71 4.30 -14.18
N ASN A 34 2.59 3.56 -14.22
CA ASN A 34 1.77 3.44 -15.42
C ASN A 34 1.21 4.80 -15.88
N ASP A 35 0.65 5.58 -14.96
CA ASP A 35 0.07 6.91 -15.25
C ASP A 35 1.09 7.88 -15.86
N VAL A 36 2.36 7.78 -15.42
CA VAL A 36 3.45 8.58 -15.97
C VAL A 36 3.93 8.01 -17.30
N ARG A 37 4.07 6.68 -17.41
CA ARG A 37 4.47 6.03 -18.66
C ARG A 37 3.50 6.31 -19.80
N ASP A 38 2.21 6.36 -19.52
CA ASP A 38 1.16 6.61 -20.52
C ASP A 38 1.21 8.05 -21.09
N GLN A 39 1.94 8.96 -20.44
CA GLN A 39 2.19 10.32 -20.95
C GLN A 39 3.38 10.40 -21.92
N PHE A 40 4.27 9.40 -21.92
CA PHE A 40 5.41 9.38 -22.84
C PHE A 40 4.95 9.10 -24.27
N ASN A 41 5.55 9.83 -25.20
CA ASN A 41 5.39 9.63 -26.63
C ASN A 41 6.75 9.74 -27.35
N PRO A 42 6.87 9.36 -28.64
CA PRO A 42 8.14 9.39 -29.36
C PRO A 42 8.80 10.78 -29.49
N GLN A 43 8.08 11.86 -29.20
CA GLN A 43 8.54 13.25 -29.29
C GLN A 43 8.83 13.84 -27.90
N THR A 44 8.70 13.06 -26.82
CA THR A 44 8.92 13.53 -25.45
C THR A 44 10.35 14.04 -25.29
N THR A 45 10.46 15.30 -24.92
CA THR A 45 11.72 15.99 -24.67
C THR A 45 12.28 15.63 -23.29
N GLU A 46 13.56 15.90 -23.07
CA GLU A 46 14.20 15.72 -21.77
C GLU A 46 13.55 16.57 -20.67
N ALA A 47 13.11 17.79 -21.00
CA ALA A 47 12.41 18.66 -20.07
C ALA A 47 11.04 18.08 -19.65
N GLU A 48 10.30 17.49 -20.58
CA GLU A 48 9.05 16.78 -20.29
C GLU A 48 9.30 15.52 -19.46
N ALA A 49 10.34 14.74 -19.78
CA ALA A 49 10.73 13.58 -18.98
C ALA A 49 11.07 13.95 -17.53
N MET A 50 11.73 15.09 -17.30
CA MET A 50 12.00 15.60 -15.95
C MET A 50 10.70 15.97 -15.21
N LYS A 51 9.76 16.62 -15.89
CA LYS A 51 8.43 16.93 -15.34
C LYS A 51 7.66 15.65 -14.98
N PHE A 52 7.68 14.64 -15.85
CA PHE A 52 7.07 13.34 -15.61
C PHE A 52 7.67 12.62 -14.40
N ARG A 53 8.99 12.72 -14.19
CA ARG A 53 9.64 12.26 -12.95
C ARG A 53 9.11 12.96 -11.71
N GLY A 54 8.97 14.28 -11.75
CA GLY A 54 8.38 15.04 -10.64
C GLY A 54 6.91 14.65 -10.36
N GLN A 55 6.13 14.32 -11.40
CA GLN A 55 4.77 13.80 -11.23
C GLN A 55 4.75 12.42 -10.58
N TYR A 56 5.67 11.53 -10.98
CA TYR A 56 5.84 10.22 -10.35
C TYR A 56 6.13 10.36 -8.85
N ASP A 57 7.13 11.17 -8.49
CA ASP A 57 7.51 11.40 -7.09
C ASP A 57 6.34 11.94 -6.27
N ALA A 58 5.62 12.94 -6.79
CA ALA A 58 4.44 13.50 -6.14
C ALA A 58 3.30 12.48 -5.99
N CYS A 59 3.11 11.58 -6.97
CA CYS A 59 2.12 10.50 -6.90
C CYS A 59 2.49 9.47 -5.82
N VAL A 60 3.76 9.05 -5.76
CA VAL A 60 4.25 8.11 -4.74
C VAL A 60 4.11 8.69 -3.32
N MET A 61 4.39 9.98 -3.13
CA MET A 61 4.15 10.65 -1.85
C MET A 61 2.66 10.60 -1.44
N LYS A 62 1.74 10.87 -2.37
CA LYS A 62 0.30 10.74 -2.12
C LYS A 62 -0.12 9.30 -1.81
N CYS A 63 0.48 8.30 -2.45
CA CYS A 63 0.28 6.89 -2.09
C CYS A 63 0.68 6.65 -0.63
N ALA A 64 1.87 7.10 -0.22
CA ALA A 64 2.33 6.96 1.15
C ALA A 64 1.36 7.64 2.14
N ASP A 65 1.00 8.90 1.93
CA ASP A 65 0.07 9.64 2.80
C ASP A 65 -1.28 8.94 2.93
N LYS A 66 -1.87 8.53 1.79
CA LYS A 66 -3.14 7.80 1.75
C LYS A 66 -3.05 6.53 2.59
N HIS A 67 -2.00 5.73 2.41
CA HIS A 67 -1.87 4.44 3.08
C HIS A 67 -1.50 4.57 4.56
N ILE A 68 -0.69 5.57 4.94
CA ILE A 68 -0.45 5.95 6.34
C ILE A 68 -1.79 6.29 7.02
N GLY A 69 -2.66 7.04 6.34
CA GLY A 69 -4.00 7.37 6.84
C GLY A 69 -4.90 6.15 7.08
N LEU A 70 -4.61 4.99 6.47
CA LEU A 70 -5.36 3.75 6.68
C LEU A 70 -4.84 2.90 7.85
N LEU A 71 -3.64 3.19 8.37
CA LEU A 71 -3.03 2.44 9.47
C LEU A 71 -3.89 2.39 10.74
N PRO A 72 -4.57 3.48 11.19
CA PRO A 72 -5.42 3.42 12.37
C PRO A 72 -6.56 2.41 12.22
N GLN A 73 -7.20 2.35 11.04
CA GLN A 73 -8.27 1.40 10.77
C GLN A 73 -7.76 -0.03 10.67
N LEU A 74 -6.59 -0.25 10.05
CA LEU A 74 -5.91 -1.55 10.03
C LEU A 74 -5.64 -2.04 11.45
N LEU A 75 -5.05 -1.18 12.29
CA LEU A 75 -4.78 -1.49 13.69
C LEU A 75 -6.06 -1.80 14.47
N GLN A 76 -7.15 -1.09 14.21
CA GLN A 76 -8.43 -1.36 14.84
C GLN A 76 -8.96 -2.76 14.47
N ARG A 77 -8.95 -3.13 13.18
CA ARG A 77 -9.35 -4.47 12.72
C ARG A 77 -8.50 -5.58 13.34
N LEU A 78 -7.19 -5.35 13.44
CA LEU A 78 -6.27 -6.28 14.10
C LEU A 78 -6.62 -6.44 15.58
N LYS A 79 -6.78 -5.34 16.33
CA LYS A 79 -7.18 -5.38 17.74
C LYS A 79 -8.50 -6.13 17.94
N ASP A 80 -9.50 -5.89 17.11
CA ASP A 80 -10.80 -6.55 17.22
C ASP A 80 -10.71 -8.06 16.94
N SER A 81 -9.82 -8.46 16.04
CA SER A 81 -9.55 -9.89 15.76
C SER A 81 -8.88 -10.60 16.94
N LEU A 82 -8.17 -9.87 17.81
CA LEU A 82 -7.46 -10.42 18.98
C LEU A 82 -8.31 -10.45 20.26
N LYS A 83 -9.46 -9.75 20.30
CA LYS A 83 -10.36 -9.68 21.48
C LYS A 83 -11.09 -10.99 21.82
N HIS A 84 -10.92 -12.04 21.01
CA HIS A 84 -11.62 -13.32 21.14
C HIS A 84 -10.69 -14.47 21.54
N CYS A 85 -9.47 -14.16 21.99
CA CYS A 85 -8.61 -15.08 22.76
C CYS A 85 -9.10 -15.23 24.21
#